data_AF-A0AB37HHS3-F1
#
_entry.id   AF-A0AB37HHS3-F1
#
_cell.length_a   1.000
_cell.length_b   1.000
_cell.length_c   1.000
_cell.angle_alpha   90.00
_cell.angle_beta   90.00
_cell.angle_gamma   90.00
#
_symmetry.space_group_name_H-M   'P 1'
#
loop_
_entity.id
_entity.type
_entity.pdbx_description
1 polymer ?
#
loop_
_entity_poly.entity_id
_entity_poly.type
_entity_poly.pdbx_seq_one_letter_code
_entity_poly.pdbx_strand_id
1 'polypeptide(L)' 'MSIRKEDLHILVDLVNDKDTKLVYDLIRVVIDKDNEKEVIVEADNSPLTEKEKKILKETENDIKNGELIEWDDLHA' A
#
# COMPACT_ATOMS: atom_id res chain seq x y z
N MET A 1 5.14 14.71 6.18
CA MET A 1 5.37 14.12 4.84
C MET A 1 4.72 12.74 4.88
N SER A 2 3.68 12.47 4.08
CA SER A 2 2.93 11.21 4.18
C SER A 2 3.59 10.17 3.27
N ILE A 3 4.14 9.11 3.85
CA ILE A 3 4.68 7.96 3.12
C ILE A 3 3.62 6.86 3.21
N ARG A 4 3.17 6.34 2.07
CA ARG A 4 2.19 5.25 2.05
C ARG A 4 2.84 3.96 2.53
N LYS A 5 2.06 3.10 3.19
CA LYS A 5 2.58 1.85 3.78
C LYS A 5 3.19 0.94 2.72
N GLU A 6 2.64 0.94 1.52
CA GLU A 6 3.12 0.19 0.35
C GLU A 6 4.50 0.67 -0.09
N ASP A 7 4.73 2.00 -0.08
CA ASP A 7 6.01 2.59 -0.44
C ASP A 7 7.10 2.21 0.59
N LEU A 8 6.71 2.03 1.85
CA LEU A 8 7.61 1.58 2.91
C LEU A 8 8.07 0.12 2.69
N HIS A 9 7.14 -0.75 2.29
CA HIS A 9 7.45 -2.15 1.99
C HIS A 9 8.40 -2.27 0.79
N ILE A 10 8.17 -1.50 -0.27
CA ILE A 10 9.05 -1.46 -1.46
C ILE A 10 10.46 -1.00 -1.07
N LEU A 11 10.58 0.03 -0.22
CA LEU A 11 11.88 0.52 0.24
C LEU A 11 12.64 -0.53 1.07
N VAL A 12 11.92 -1.34 1.86
CA VAL A 12 12.50 -2.43 2.64
C VAL A 12 12.95 -3.58 1.74
N ASP A 13 12.20 -3.90 0.68
CA ASP A 13 12.55 -4.96 -0.29
C ASP A 13 13.77 -4.60 -1.16
N LEU A 14 14.08 -3.30 -1.30
CA LEU A 14 15.27 -2.80 -2.00
C LEU A 14 16.55 -2.83 -1.14
N VAL A 15 16.42 -3.15 0.15
CA VAL A 15 17.54 -3.23 1.09
C VAL A 15 18.00 -4.67 1.21
N ASN A 16 19.32 -4.86 1.21
CA ASN A 16 19.94 -6.16 1.36
C ASN A 16 19.55 -6.78 2.71
N ASP A 17 19.21 -8.08 2.75
CA ASP A 17 18.66 -8.78 3.95
C ASP A 17 19.46 -8.54 5.25
N LYS A 18 20.78 -8.36 5.12
CA LYS A 18 21.69 -8.10 6.22
C LYS A 18 21.43 -6.75 6.91
N ASP A 19 20.94 -5.78 6.17
CA ASP A 19 20.75 -4.39 6.58
C ASP A 19 19.27 -4.04 6.82
N THR A 20 18.35 -4.92 6.44
CA THR A 20 16.89 -4.76 6.56
C THR A 20 16.45 -4.40 7.97
N LYS A 21 17.00 -5.07 8.99
CA LYS A 21 16.68 -4.77 10.40
C LYS A 21 17.11 -3.36 10.81
N LEU A 22 18.32 -2.95 10.40
CA LEU A 22 18.86 -1.63 10.73
C LEU A 22 18.05 -0.51 10.05
N VAL A 23 17.64 -0.72 8.80
CA VAL A 23 16.79 0.24 8.07
C VAL A 23 15.41 0.32 8.69
N TYR A 24 14.81 -0.81 9.07
CA TYR A 24 13.52 -0.83 9.76
C TYR A 24 13.57 -0.10 11.11
N ASP A 25 14.62 -0.35 11.91
CA ASP A 25 14.83 0.30 13.20
C ASP A 25 15.04 1.83 13.02
N LEU A 26 15.75 2.25 11.98
CA LEU A 26 15.95 3.67 11.67
C LEU A 26 14.65 4.36 11.24
N ILE A 27 13.88 3.74 10.34
CA ILE A 27 12.58 4.26 9.89
C ILE A 27 11.63 4.41 11.08
N ARG A 28 11.59 3.40 11.95
CA ARG A 28 10.78 3.43 13.17
C ARG A 28 11.16 4.59 14.09
N VAL A 29 12.45 4.83 14.32
CA VAL A 29 12.91 5.96 15.15
C VAL A 29 12.57 7.32 14.53
N VAL A 30 12.60 7.44 13.20
CA VAL A 30 12.21 8.69 12.50
C VAL A 30 10.70 8.92 12.63
N ILE A 31 9.89 7.89 12.41
CA ILE A 31 8.44 7.95 12.56
C ILE A 31 8.04 8.26 14.01
N ASP A 32 8.64 7.57 14.98
CA ASP A 32 8.34 7.77 16.41
C ASP A 32 8.78 9.16 16.90
N LYS A 33 9.79 9.78 16.27
CA LYS A 33 10.20 11.17 16.55
C LYS A 33 9.31 12.22 15.87
N ASP A 34 8.75 11.93 14.71
CA ASP A 34 7.80 12.82 14.01
C ASP A 34 6.35 12.69 14.52
N ASN A 35 6.03 11.61 15.25
CA ASN A 35 4.69 11.28 15.77
C ASN A 35 4.23 12.09 17.00
N GLU A 36 4.90 13.19 17.38
CA GLU A 36 4.31 14.12 18.37
C GLU A 36 3.06 14.86 17.82
N LYS A 37 2.74 14.78 16.51
CA LYS A 37 1.48 15.31 15.94
C LYS A 37 0.93 14.43 14.81
N GLU A 38 -0.11 13.65 15.14
CA GLU A 38 -1.11 12.98 14.29
C GLU A 38 -0.89 12.98 12.76
N VAL A 39 -0.54 11.81 12.20
CA VAL A 39 -0.62 11.57 10.75
C VAL A 39 -2.06 11.19 10.39
N ILE A 40 -2.82 12.14 9.86
CA ILE A 40 -4.16 11.89 9.28
C ILE A 40 -3.96 11.42 7.83
N VAL A 41 -4.37 10.18 7.54
CA VAL A 41 -4.37 9.64 6.18
C VAL A 41 -5.74 9.89 5.57
N GLU A 42 -5.83 10.83 4.62
CA GLU A 42 -7.05 11.13 3.87
C GLU A 42 -7.07 10.40 2.53
N ALA A 43 -8.23 9.89 2.14
CA ALA A 43 -8.43 9.31 0.82
C ALA A 43 -8.46 10.41 -0.26
N ASP A 44 -8.00 10.10 -1.47
CA ASP A 44 -8.21 10.98 -2.62
C ASP A 44 -9.70 10.96 -3.01
N ASN A 45 -10.34 12.13 -2.89
CA ASN A 45 -11.74 12.34 -3.25
C ASN A 45 -11.90 13.02 -4.62
N SER A 46 -10.84 13.06 -5.43
CA SER A 46 -10.92 13.59 -6.78
C SER A 46 -11.82 12.70 -7.68
N PRO A 47 -12.49 13.29 -8.68
CA PRO A 47 -13.30 12.51 -9.61
C PRO A 47 -12.45 11.52 -10.41
N LEU A 48 -12.94 10.29 -10.56
CA LEU A 48 -12.28 9.26 -11.35
C LEU A 48 -12.06 9.71 -12.80
N THR A 49 -10.85 9.50 -13.29
CA THR A 49 -10.48 9.64 -14.69
C THR A 49 -11.10 8.53 -15.55
N GLU A 50 -11.18 8.74 -16.87
CA GLU A 50 -11.70 7.73 -17.80
C GLU A 50 -10.89 6.43 -17.80
N LYS A 51 -9.58 6.53 -17.54
CA LYS A 51 -8.70 5.35 -17.41
C LYS A 51 -9.06 4.54 -16.17
N GLU A 52 -9.27 5.20 -15.02
CA GLU A 52 -9.65 4.53 -13.78
C GLU A 52 -11.04 3.90 -13.89
N LYS A 53 -12.00 4.58 -14.53
CA LYS A 53 -13.32 4.00 -14.82
C LYS A 53 -13.24 2.76 -15.69
N LYS A 54 -12.32 2.72 -16.67
CA LYS A 54 -12.12 1.54 -17.54
C LYS A 54 -11.60 0.36 -16.73
N ILE A 55 -10.60 0.59 -15.87
CA ILE A 55 -10.03 -0.44 -15.00
C ILE A 55 -11.12 -1.01 -14.08
N LEU A 56 -11.92 -0.15 -13.43
CA LEU A 56 -13.02 -0.60 -12.57
C LEU A 56 -14.02 -1.49 -13.31
N LYS A 57 -14.39 -1.12 -14.53
CA LYS A 57 -15.29 -1.94 -15.38
C LYS A 57 -14.68 -3.28 -15.78
N GLU A 58 -13.38 -3.31 -16.07
CA GLU A 58 -12.67 -4.56 -16.36
C GLU A 58 -12.66 -5.45 -15.13
N THR A 59 -12.28 -4.91 -13.97
CA THR A 59 -12.30 -5.63 -12.68
C THR A 59 -13.70 -6.14 -12.32
N GLU A 60 -14.78 -5.38 -12.54
CA GLU A 60 -16.15 -5.85 -12.34
C GLU A 60 -16.49 -7.06 -13.21
N ASN A 61 -16.02 -7.09 -14.46
CA ASN A 61 -16.21 -8.25 -15.34
C ASN A 61 -15.37 -9.45 -14.87
N ASP A 62 -14.13 -9.22 -14.45
CA ASP A 62 -13.23 -10.27 -13.98
C ASP A 62 -13.78 -10.93 -12.70
N ILE A 63 -14.33 -10.14 -11.77
CA ILE A 63 -15.05 -10.64 -10.59
C ILE A 63 -16.24 -11.49 -11.01
N LYS A 64 -17.07 -11.00 -11.94
CA LYS A 64 -18.27 -11.71 -12.39
C LYS A 64 -17.94 -13.03 -13.10
N ASN A 65 -16.83 -13.08 -13.81
CA ASN A 65 -16.37 -14.27 -14.51
C ASN A 65 -15.64 -15.26 -13.58
N GLY A 66 -15.41 -14.91 -12.31
CA GLY A 66 -14.64 -15.73 -11.38
C GLY A 66 -13.16 -15.83 -11.77
N GLU A 67 -12.64 -14.81 -12.46
CA GLU A 67 -11.24 -14.74 -12.90
C GLU A 67 -10.31 -14.19 -11.80
N LEU A 68 -10.88 -13.64 -10.72
CA LEU A 68 -10.14 -13.18 -9.55
C LEU A 68 -10.26 -14.17 -8.39
N ILE A 69 -9.15 -14.38 -7.70
CA ILE A 69 -9.07 -15.21 -6.49
C ILE A 69 -9.57 -14.39 -5.30
N GLU A 70 -10.44 -14.97 -4.48
CA GLU A 70 -10.86 -14.32 -3.24
C GLU A 70 -9.72 -14.38 -2.20
N TRP A 71 -9.56 -13.32 -1.41
CA TRP A 71 -8.51 -13.28 -0.39
C TRP A 71 -8.64 -14.40 0.64
N ASP A 72 -9.87 -14.84 0.92
CA ASP A 72 -10.14 -15.94 1.84
C ASP A 72 -9.68 -17.30 1.26
N ASP A 73 -9.66 -17.46 -0.08
CA ASP A 73 -9.18 -18.66 -0.75
C ASP A 73 -7.65 -18.82 -0.64
N LEU A 74 -6.91 -17.73 -0.39
CA LEU A 74 -5.45 -17.76 -0.23
C LEU A 74 -4.99 -18.25 1.15
N HIS A 75 -5.91 -18.36 2.12
CA HIS A 75 -5.62 -18.70 3.51
C HIS A 75 -6.25 -20.02 4.00
N ALA A 76 -6.89 -20.79 3.11
CA ALA A 76 -7.47 -22.11 3.39
C ALA A 76 -6.45 -23.25 3.18
#